data_AF-A0A8H7FDX5-F1
#
_entry.id   AF-A0A8H7FDX5-F1
#
_cell.length_a   1.000
_cell.length_b   1.000
_cell.length_c   1.000
_cell.angle_alpha   90.00
_cell.angle_beta   90.00
_cell.angle_gamma   90.00
#
_symmetry.space_group_name_H-M   'P 1'
#
loop_
_entity.id
_entity.type
_entity.pdbx_description
1 polymer ?
#
loop_
_entity_poly.entity_id
_entity_poly.type
_entity_poly.pdbx_seq_one_letter_code
_entity_poly.pdbx_strand_id
1 'polypeptide(L)'
;MVLANNEDKSAHPYLYARIIGIFHANVVYTGTVPVDYSPRAVDFLWVRWFEHVDEDSSGWTGSTLDRLRFPTMADEDSFAFLDPRDVLRACHIVPPVHAVHN
;
A
#
# COMPACT_ATOMS: atom_id res chain seq x y z
N MET A 1 2.78 4.77 2.53
CA MET A 1 1.42 5.32 2.71
C MET A 1 0.98 5.91 1.38
N VAL A 2 -0.21 5.57 0.93
CA VAL A 2 -0.83 6.08 -0.32
C VAL A 2 -2.25 6.57 -0.02
N LEU A 3 -2.82 7.38 -0.90
CA LEU A 3 -4.21 7.83 -0.77
C LEU A 3 -5.17 6.68 -1.14
N ALA A 4 -6.21 6.47 -0.33
CA ALA A 4 -7.28 5.53 -0.66
C ALA A 4 -8.19 6.14 -1.74
N ASN A 5 -8.63 5.33 -2.71
CA ASN A 5 -9.59 5.74 -3.73
C ASN A 5 -11.01 5.33 -3.32
N ASN A 6 -11.50 5.87 -2.20
CA ASN A 6 -12.80 5.52 -1.64
C ASN A 6 -13.79 6.67 -1.85
N GLU A 7 -14.98 6.36 -2.37
CA GLU A 7 -16.10 7.32 -2.45
C GLU A 7 -16.77 7.53 -1.08
N ASP A 8 -16.60 6.59 -0.16
CA ASP A 8 -17.07 6.69 1.21
C ASP A 8 -16.15 7.59 2.04
N LYS A 9 -16.65 8.77 2.41
CA LYS A 9 -15.92 9.75 3.23
C LYS A 9 -15.75 9.32 4.68
N SER A 10 -16.44 8.28 5.13
CA SER A 10 -16.29 7.71 6.47
C SER A 10 -15.13 6.73 6.56
N ALA A 11 -14.66 6.19 5.43
CA ALA A 11 -13.54 5.26 5.37
C ALA A 11 -12.19 5.98 5.60
N HIS A 12 -11.20 5.23 6.09
CA HIS A 12 -9.86 5.78 6.34
C HIS A 12 -9.22 6.29 5.04
N PRO A 13 -8.71 7.54 4.98
CA PRO A 13 -8.27 8.16 3.73
C PRO A 13 -6.93 7.63 3.21
N TYR A 14 -6.23 6.82 4.00
CA TYR A 14 -4.90 6.30 3.66
C TYR A 14 -4.85 4.78 3.69
N LEU A 15 -4.12 4.23 2.72
CA LEU A 15 -3.68 2.85 2.69
C LEU A 15 -2.20 2.75 3.06
N TYR A 16 -1.86 1.62 3.67
CA TYR A 16 -0.52 1.34 4.16
C TYR A 16 0.04 0.11 3.46
N ALA A 17 1.31 0.16 3.09
CA ALA A 17 1.98 -0.96 2.46
C ALA A 17 3.43 -1.05 2.91
N ARG A 18 3.93 -2.29 2.97
CA ARG A 18 5.35 -2.58 3.12
C ARG A 18 5.95 -2.72 1.73
N ILE A 19 6.95 -1.90 1.42
CA ILE A 19 7.76 -2.08 0.21
C ILE A 19 8.57 -3.37 0.36
N ILE A 20 8.45 -4.27 -0.62
CA ILE A 20 9.26 -5.48 -0.71
C ILE A 20 10.41 -5.28 -1.69
N GLY A 21 10.14 -4.59 -2.82
CA GLY A 21 11.14 -4.30 -3.83
C GLY A 21 10.89 -2.98 -4.54
N ILE A 22 11.99 -2.37 -5.00
CA ILE A 22 12.01 -1.16 -5.82
C ILE A 22 12.68 -1.55 -7.12
N PHE A 23 11.98 -1.37 -8.24
CA PHE A 23 12.43 -1.84 -9.54
C PHE A 23 12.51 -0.70 -10.55
N HIS A 24 13.49 -0.82 -11.44
CA HIS A 24 13.65 0.00 -12.63
C HIS A 24 13.79 -0.96 -13.82
N ALA A 25 12.94 -0.83 -14.83
CA ALA A 25 12.97 -1.68 -16.00
C ALA A 25 12.83 -0.87 -17.29
N ASN A 26 13.53 -1.31 -18.34
CA ASN A 26 13.27 -0.85 -19.69
C ASN A 26 12.24 -1.78 -20.31
N VAL A 27 11.03 -1.28 -20.53
CA VAL A 27 9.91 -2.05 -21.09
C VAL A 27 9.65 -1.67 -22.53
N VAL A 28 9.27 -2.63 -23.35
CA VAL A 28 8.85 -2.41 -24.74
C VAL A 28 7.38 -2.77 -24.83
N TYR A 29 6.58 -1.86 -25.38
CA TYR A 29 5.16 -2.12 -25.61
C TYR A 29 4.97 -2.99 -26.85
N THR A 30 4.34 -4.15 -26.69
CA THR A 30 4.10 -5.13 -27.78
C THR A 30 2.62 -5.23 -28.16
N GLY A 31 1.83 -4.17 -27.93
CA GLY A 31 0.39 -4.18 -28.20
C GLY A 31 0.02 -4.01 -29.67
N THR A 32 -1.29 -3.94 -29.93
CA THR A 32 -1.87 -4.00 -31.28
C THR A 32 -1.74 -2.71 -32.09
N VAL A 33 -1.44 -1.59 -31.43
CA VAL A 33 -1.17 -0.31 -32.11
C VAL A 33 0.30 -0.29 -32.52
N PRO A 34 0.64 0.14 -33.75
CA PRO A 34 2.03 0.36 -34.13
C PRO A 34 2.62 1.44 -33.23
N VAL A 35 3.43 1.02 -32.27
CA VAL A 35 4.28 1.91 -31.46
C VAL A 35 5.70 1.66 -31.90
N ASP A 36 6.55 2.68 -31.79
CA ASP A 36 7.98 2.48 -31.90
C ASP A 36 8.39 1.46 -30.82
N TYR A 37 9.05 0.36 -31.19
CA TYR A 37 9.55 -0.66 -30.25
C TYR A 37 10.72 -0.12 -29.39
N SER A 38 10.74 1.18 -29.13
CA SER A 38 11.73 1.85 -28.31
C SER A 38 11.53 1.42 -26.84
N PRO A 39 12.60 0.98 -26.16
CA PRO A 39 12.52 0.70 -24.74
C PRO A 39 12.22 1.98 -23.96
N ARG A 40 11.29 1.89 -23.01
CA ARG A 40 10.90 2.99 -22.12
C ARG A 40 11.24 2.61 -20.69
N ALA A 41 11.93 3.49 -20.00
CA ALA A 41 12.22 3.32 -18.59
C ALA A 41 10.93 3.45 -17.76
N VAL A 42 10.67 2.48 -16.90
CA VAL A 42 9.54 2.47 -15.96
C VAL A 42 10.06 2.05 -14.60
N ASP A 43 9.73 2.88 -13.60
CA ASP A 43 9.97 2.61 -12.19
C ASP A 43 8.68 2.08 -11.56
N PHE A 44 8.78 1.03 -10.76
CA PHE A 44 7.63 0.48 -10.04
C PHE A 44 8.05 -0.18 -8.73
N LEU A 45 7.14 -0.19 -7.76
CA LEU A 45 7.33 -0.81 -6.45
C LEU A 45 6.57 -2.11 -6.38
N TRP A 46 7.15 -3.14 -5.78
CA TRP A 46 6.40 -4.33 -5.34
C TRP A 46 6.11 -4.19 -3.85
N VAL A 47 4.84 -4.24 -3.47
CA VAL A 47 4.40 -3.98 -2.10
C VAL A 47 3.54 -5.11 -1.55
N ARG A 48 3.51 -5.22 -0.22
CA ARG A 48 2.51 -5.99 0.53
C ARG A 48 1.61 -5.03 1.29
N TRP A 49 0.30 -5.13 1.05
CA TRP A 49 -0.68 -4.27 1.68
C TRP A 49 -0.91 -4.61 3.15
N PHE A 50 -1.28 -3.60 3.93
CA PHE A 50 -1.89 -3.75 5.23
C PHE A 50 -3.39 -3.47 5.14
N GLU A 51 -4.17 -4.15 5.96
CA GLU A 51 -5.59 -3.86 6.18
C GLU A 51 -5.78 -3.25 7.58
N HIS A 52 -6.82 -2.43 7.74
CA HIS A 52 -7.20 -1.87 9.04
C HIS A 52 -7.89 -2.93 9.90
N VAL A 53 -7.57 -2.96 11.20
CA VAL A 53 -8.12 -3.94 12.14
C VAL A 53 -9.48 -3.51 12.69
N ASP A 54 -9.71 -2.21 12.88
CA ASP A 54 -10.90 -1.67 13.54
C ASP A 54 -11.40 -0.39 12.84
N GLU A 55 -11.98 -0.48 11.64
CA GLU A 55 -12.48 0.69 10.89
C GLU A 55 -13.51 1.53 11.68
N ASP A 56 -14.32 0.89 12.54
CA ASP A 56 -15.36 1.54 13.34
C ASP A 56 -14.85 2.24 14.62
N SER A 57 -13.60 2.00 15.05
CA SER A 57 -13.06 2.56 16.31
C SER A 57 -11.73 3.33 16.17
N SER A 58 -11.11 3.30 14.99
CA SER A 58 -9.92 4.09 14.70
C SER A 58 -10.30 5.45 14.14
N GLY A 59 -10.02 6.51 14.92
CA GLY A 59 -10.24 7.88 14.50
C GLY A 59 -9.61 8.86 15.48
N TRP A 60 -9.37 10.09 15.02
CA TRP A 60 -8.80 11.19 15.82
C TRP A 60 -9.56 11.39 17.14
N THR A 61 -10.88 11.16 17.15
CA THR A 61 -11.75 11.22 18.33
C THR A 61 -11.33 10.28 19.47
N GLY A 62 -10.66 9.16 19.17
CA GLY A 62 -10.11 8.23 20.17
C GLY A 62 -8.67 8.52 20.60
N SER A 63 -7.94 9.41 19.90
CA SER A 63 -6.48 9.60 20.05
C SER A 63 -5.68 8.29 20.00
N THR A 64 -6.17 7.31 19.23
CA THR A 64 -5.53 6.01 19.04
C THR A 64 -4.78 5.99 17.72
N LEU A 65 -3.64 5.29 17.69
CA LEU A 65 -2.90 5.02 16.45
C LEU A 65 -3.66 4.02 15.59
N ASP A 66 -3.57 4.17 14.27
CA ASP A 66 -4.10 3.21 13.31
C ASP A 66 -3.56 1.81 13.60
N ARG A 67 -4.47 0.84 13.68
CA ARG A 67 -4.13 -0.56 13.88
C ARG A 67 -4.20 -1.27 12.56
N LEU A 68 -3.07 -1.84 12.17
CA LEU A 68 -2.86 -2.46 10.89
C LEU A 68 -2.48 -3.92 11.08
N ARG A 69 -2.93 -4.78 10.18
CA ARG A 69 -2.48 -6.18 10.08
C ARG A 69 -2.17 -6.53 8.65
N PHE A 70 -1.44 -7.63 8.46
CA PHE A 70 -1.31 -8.20 7.13
C PHE A 70 -2.53 -9.08 6.84
N PRO A 71 -3.16 -8.92 5.67
CA PRO A 71 -4.12 -9.90 5.18
C PRO A 71 -3.43 -11.25 4.92
N THR A 72 -4.25 -12.28 4.75
CA THR A 72 -3.78 -13.64 4.45
C THR A 72 -3.01 -13.65 3.15
N MET A 73 -1.83 -14.27 3.11
CA MET A 73 -0.98 -14.25 1.89
C MET A 73 -1.62 -14.84 0.64
N ALA A 74 -2.66 -15.67 0.79
CA ALA A 74 -3.40 -16.26 -0.31
C ALA A 74 -4.46 -15.32 -0.91
N ASP A 75 -4.70 -14.18 -0.28
CA ASP A 75 -5.62 -13.16 -0.78
C ASP A 75 -5.03 -12.47 -2.02
N GLU A 76 -5.83 -12.32 -3.07
CA GLU A 76 -5.41 -11.76 -4.36
C GLU A 76 -4.90 -10.32 -4.20
N ASP A 77 -5.46 -9.58 -3.24
CA ASP A 77 -5.13 -8.17 -2.98
C ASP A 77 -4.03 -8.00 -1.92
N SER A 78 -3.37 -9.08 -1.48
CA SER A 78 -2.27 -8.97 -0.49
C SER A 78 -1.03 -8.28 -1.03
N PHE A 79 -0.78 -8.38 -2.33
CA PHE A 79 0.41 -7.87 -2.99
C PHE A 79 0.04 -7.12 -4.25
N ALA A 80 0.75 -6.03 -4.55
CA ALA A 80 0.54 -5.31 -5.79
C ALA A 80 1.82 -4.65 -6.28
N PHE A 81 1.76 -4.17 -7.53
CA PHE A 81 2.69 -3.19 -8.05
C PHE A 81 2.12 -1.79 -7.86
N LEU A 82 2.97 -0.83 -7.52
CA LEU A 82 2.61 0.57 -7.31
C LEU A 82 3.50 1.49 -8.14
N ASP A 83 2.93 2.56 -8.68
CA ASP A 83 3.70 3.69 -9.19
C ASP A 83 4.37 4.42 -8.00
N PRO A 84 5.70 4.66 -8.03
CA PRO A 84 6.37 5.40 -6.97
C PRO A 84 5.76 6.78 -6.70
N ARG A 85 5.09 7.40 -7.69
CA ARG A 85 4.43 8.70 -7.57
C ARG A 85 3.19 8.68 -6.68
N ASP A 86 2.60 7.51 -6.45
CA ASP A 86 1.43 7.36 -5.58
C ASP A 86 1.82 7.31 -4.09
N VAL A 87 3.12 7.19 -3.78
CA VAL A 87 3.64 7.17 -2.41
C VAL A 87 3.64 8.57 -1.83
N LEU A 88 2.76 8.81 -0.85
CA LEU A 88 2.69 10.08 -0.13
C LEU A 88 3.89 10.26 0.81
N ARG A 89 4.22 9.21 1.59
CA ARG A 89 5.33 9.23 2.56
C ARG A 89 5.65 7.84 3.09
N ALA A 90 6.87 7.74 3.63
CA ALA A 90 7.24 6.68 4.56
C ALA A 90 6.50 6.84 5.89
N CYS A 91 6.24 5.71 6.55
CA CYS A 91 5.65 5.64 7.88
C CYS A 91 6.31 4.51 8.67
N HIS A 92 6.32 4.65 9.99
CA HIS A 92 6.84 3.64 10.88
C HIS A 92 5.67 2.87 11.50
N ILE A 93 5.65 1.55 11.31
CA ILE A 93 4.65 0.66 11.88
C ILE A 93 5.35 -0.13 12.98
N VAL A 94 4.90 0.06 14.21
CA VAL A 94 5.43 -0.60 15.40
C VAL A 94 4.55 -1.79 15.78
N PRO A 95 5.12 -2.95 16.15
CA PRO A 95 4.35 -4.05 16.71
C PRO A 95 3.60 -3.60 17.98
N PRO A 96 2.43 -4.19 18.27
CA PRO A 96 1.72 -3.91 19.52
C PRO A 96 2.59 -4.32 20.72
N VAL A 97 2.61 -3.46 21.74
CA VAL A 97 3.30 -3.75 22.99
C VAL A 97 2.41 -4.69 23.81
N HIS A 98 2.85 -5.92 24.06
CA HIS A 98 2.20 -6.78 25.06
C HIS A 98 2.52 -6.23 26.45
N ALA A 99 1.54 -5.64 27.13
CA ALA A 99 1.64 -5.41 28.57
C ALA A 99 1.50 -6.75 29.30
N VAL A 100 2.64 -7.31 29.74
CA VAL A 100 2.63 -8.44 30.68
C VAL A 100 2.04 -7.91 31.98
N HIS A 101 0.78 -8.25 32.26
CA HIS A 101 0.21 -8.05 33.59
C HIS A 101 0.91 -9.04 34.52
N ASN A 102 1.58 -8.51 35.54
CA ASN A 102 2.18 -9.26 36.64
C ASN A 102 1.24 -9.19 37.84
#